data_AF-A0A7Y2CK06-F1
#
_entry.id   AF-A0A7Y2CK06-F1
#
_cell.length_a   1.000
_cell.length_b   1.000
_cell.length_c   1.000
_cell.angle_alpha   90.00
_cell.angle_beta   90.00
_cell.angle_gamma   90.00
#
_symmetry.space_group_name_H-M   'P 1'
#
loop_
_entity.id
_entity.type
_entity.pdbx_description
1 polymer ?
#
loop_
_entity_poly.entity_id
_entity_poly.type
_entity_poly.pdbx_seq_one_letter_code
_entity_poly.pdbx_strand_id
1 'polypeptide(L)'
;MAGKEISRRGFLRGRFRDQDPEDGSNGDGADGSITPDTPASRRPRAIPLLRPPGAIDEPLFMEKCTACDRCIDACPHDVLFRAGPRFRAAAGTPTFDPALAACVLCEDMPCVTACDTGALIPEIGFQMGTALIDTQQCLAHQGTFCSVCYERCPV
;
A
#
# COMPACT_ATOMS: atom_id res chain seq x y z
N MET A 1 -11.66 -16.48 43.09
CA MET A 1 -10.19 -16.22 43.13
C MET A 1 -9.93 -15.15 42.09
N ALA A 2 -9.81 -13.91 42.55
CA ALA A 2 -9.93 -12.69 41.74
C ALA A 2 -8.61 -12.35 41.03
N GLY A 3 -8.73 -11.88 39.78
CA GLY A 3 -7.62 -11.41 38.96
C GLY A 3 -6.98 -10.13 39.49
N LYS A 4 -5.71 -9.94 39.15
CA LYS A 4 -4.98 -8.69 39.40
C LYS A 4 -4.40 -8.17 38.09
N GLU A 5 -5.02 -7.11 37.58
CA GLU A 5 -4.53 -6.32 36.45
C GLU A 5 -3.16 -5.72 36.76
N ILE A 6 -2.26 -5.77 35.78
CA ILE A 6 -0.96 -5.09 35.85
C ILE A 6 -1.04 -3.82 35.01
N SER A 7 -0.98 -2.67 35.70
CA SER A 7 -1.04 -1.33 35.13
C SER A 7 0.25 -0.93 34.40
N ARG A 8 0.09 -0.36 33.20
CA ARG A 8 1.12 -0.03 32.20
C ARG A 8 2.07 1.14 32.55
N ARG A 9 2.15 1.57 33.82
CA ARG A 9 2.92 2.77 34.23
C ARG A 9 4.27 2.51 34.91
N GLY A 10 4.77 1.27 34.93
CA GLY A 10 6.02 0.92 35.63
C GLY A 10 7.31 0.84 34.79
N PHE A 11 7.23 0.95 33.46
CA PHE A 11 8.35 0.52 32.59
C PHE A 11 9.41 1.62 32.28
N LEU A 12 9.23 2.86 32.75
CA LEU A 12 10.05 4.02 32.32
C LEU A 12 10.85 4.67 33.46
N ARG A 13 11.51 3.90 34.34
CA ARG A 13 12.55 4.46 35.23
C ARG A 13 13.73 3.51 35.45
N GLY A 14 14.84 3.86 34.81
CA GLY A 14 16.20 3.41 35.17
C GLY A 14 16.93 2.85 33.95
N ARG A 15 18.17 3.24 33.63
CA ARG A 15 19.10 4.20 34.20
C ARG A 15 20.00 4.66 33.04
N PHE A 16 20.08 5.96 32.81
CA PHE A 16 21.23 6.57 32.13
C PHE A 16 22.44 6.37 33.05
N ARG A 17 23.47 5.65 32.58
CA ARG A 17 24.81 5.77 33.17
C ARG A 17 25.87 5.52 32.11
N ASP A 18 26.81 6.44 32.17
CA ASP A 18 27.92 6.77 31.29
C ASP A 18 28.94 5.63 31.12
N GLN A 19 29.56 5.56 29.93
CA GLN A 19 30.94 5.10 29.76
C GLN A 19 31.45 5.47 28.35
N ASP A 20 32.11 6.62 28.20
CA ASP A 20 33.36 6.72 27.43
C ASP A 20 34.47 6.01 28.26
N PRO A 21 35.62 5.53 27.74
CA PRO A 21 36.47 6.27 26.79
C PRO A 21 37.47 5.46 25.88
N GLU A 22 38.24 6.25 25.13
CA GLU A 22 39.64 6.08 24.69
C GLU A 22 40.00 5.74 23.23
N ASP A 23 40.83 6.69 22.76
CA ASP A 23 41.55 6.91 21.53
C ASP A 23 42.71 5.92 21.38
N GLY A 24 43.07 5.56 20.15
CA GLY A 24 44.12 4.57 19.88
C GLY A 24 44.54 4.53 18.41
N SER A 25 45.41 5.46 18.03
CA SER A 25 46.13 5.49 16.76
C SER A 25 47.19 4.39 16.66
N ASN A 26 47.24 3.67 15.53
CA ASN A 26 48.41 3.47 14.65
C ASN A 26 48.27 2.20 13.79
N GLY A 27 48.75 2.27 12.54
CA GLY A 27 49.19 1.08 11.81
C GLY A 27 48.94 1.11 10.30
N ASP A 28 50.00 1.42 9.58
CA ASP A 28 50.16 1.50 8.13
C ASP A 28 49.82 0.20 7.36
N GLY A 29 49.38 0.33 6.11
CA GLY A 29 49.65 -0.68 5.09
C GLY A 29 48.49 -1.07 4.16
N ALA A 30 48.62 -0.57 2.93
CA ALA A 30 48.36 -1.28 1.67
C ALA A 30 46.91 -1.44 1.14
N ASP A 31 46.79 -0.92 -0.09
CA ASP A 31 45.97 -1.36 -1.22
C ASP A 31 44.55 -1.91 -1.01
N GLY A 32 43.58 -1.05 -1.31
CA GLY A 32 42.22 -1.47 -1.60
C GLY A 32 41.30 -0.26 -1.59
N SER A 33 41.09 0.35 -2.74
CA SER A 33 40.03 1.33 -2.93
C SER A 33 38.68 0.65 -2.73
N ILE A 34 38.23 0.55 -1.49
CA ILE A 34 36.86 0.25 -1.10
C ILE A 34 36.10 1.57 -1.29
N THR A 35 35.39 1.69 -2.41
CA THR A 35 34.39 2.74 -2.56
C THR A 35 33.37 2.58 -1.44
N PRO A 36 33.01 3.64 -0.68
CA PRO A 36 31.93 3.52 0.29
C PRO A 36 30.67 3.16 -0.50
N ASP A 37 30.19 1.93 -0.29
CA ASP A 37 28.90 1.46 -0.73
C ASP A 37 27.87 2.51 -0.35
N THR A 38 27.41 3.26 -1.35
CA THR A 38 26.30 4.18 -1.19
C THR A 38 25.15 3.31 -0.69
N PRO A 39 24.60 3.53 0.53
CA PRO A 39 23.50 2.73 1.01
C PRO A 39 22.37 2.90 0.01
N ALA A 40 22.06 1.82 -0.72
CA ALA A 40 20.98 1.80 -1.69
C ALA A 40 19.75 2.33 -0.98
N SER A 41 19.37 3.57 -1.34
CA SER A 41 18.28 4.32 -0.74
C SER A 41 17.11 3.36 -0.56
N ARG A 42 16.80 3.02 0.69
CA ARG A 42 15.69 2.13 1.04
C ARG A 42 14.43 2.82 0.56
N ARG A 43 14.03 2.55 -0.70
CA ARG A 43 12.79 3.07 -1.26
C ARG A 43 11.72 2.66 -0.25
N PRO A 44 11.03 3.61 0.38
CA PRO A 44 9.96 3.25 1.29
C PRO A 44 9.05 2.33 0.51
N ARG A 45 8.73 1.14 1.07
CA ARG A 45 7.80 0.23 0.42
C ARG A 45 6.55 1.04 0.13
N ALA A 46 6.27 1.28 -1.14
CA ALA A 46 5.08 1.99 -1.54
C ALA A 46 3.91 1.20 -0.96
N ILE A 47 3.06 1.85 -0.17
CA ILE A 47 1.80 1.24 0.24
C ILE A 47 1.07 0.98 -1.08
N PRO A 48 0.76 -0.28 -1.43
CA PRO A 48 0.10 -0.56 -2.70
C PRO A 48 -1.22 0.22 -2.72
N LEU A 49 -1.31 1.14 -3.68
CA LEU A 49 -2.47 1.98 -3.92
C LEU A 49 -3.12 1.45 -5.18
N LEU A 50 -4.39 1.02 -5.07
CA LEU A 50 -5.14 0.51 -6.20
C LEU A 50 -5.90 1.65 -6.86
N ARG A 51 -5.82 1.71 -8.19
CA ARG A 51 -6.48 2.72 -9.01
C ARG A 51 -7.84 2.22 -9.48
N PRO A 52 -8.82 3.13 -9.65
CA PRO A 52 -10.08 2.79 -10.31
C PRO A 52 -9.84 2.12 -11.67
N PRO A 53 -10.81 1.34 -12.16
CA PRO A 53 -10.71 0.72 -13.48
C PRO A 53 -10.52 1.76 -14.59
N GLY A 54 -9.77 1.38 -15.62
CA GLY A 54 -9.47 2.26 -16.76
C GLY A 54 -8.41 3.32 -16.48
N ALA A 55 -7.76 3.31 -15.31
CA ALA A 55 -6.66 4.23 -15.03
C ALA A 55 -5.49 4.02 -16.01
N ILE A 56 -5.04 5.13 -16.59
CA ILE A 56 -3.80 5.18 -17.39
C ILE A 56 -2.58 4.95 -16.49
N ASP A 57 -1.39 4.80 -17.11
CA ASP A 57 -0.14 4.64 -16.38
C ASP A 57 0.07 5.71 -15.29
N GLU A 58 0.56 5.29 -14.13
CA GLU A 58 0.64 6.12 -12.91
C GLU A 58 1.27 7.51 -13.14
N PRO A 59 2.37 7.70 -13.89
CA PRO A 59 2.92 9.04 -14.13
C PRO A 59 1.95 9.95 -14.87
N LEU A 60 1.31 9.45 -15.93
CA LEU A 60 0.32 10.20 -16.72
C LEU A 60 -0.96 10.44 -15.92
N PHE A 61 -1.36 9.46 -15.11
CA PHE A 61 -2.51 9.58 -14.22
C PHE A 61 -2.31 10.76 -13.26
N MET A 62 -1.13 10.85 -12.64
CA MET A 62 -0.79 11.93 -11.71
C MET A 62 -0.77 13.32 -12.38
N GLU A 63 -0.49 13.39 -13.68
CA GLU A 63 -0.53 14.64 -14.45
C GLU A 63 -1.95 15.04 -14.88
N LYS A 64 -2.79 14.06 -15.27
CA LYS A 64 -4.13 14.31 -15.80
C LYS A 64 -5.22 14.37 -14.73
N CYS A 65 -5.04 13.70 -13.60
CA CYS A 65 -6.05 13.67 -12.54
C CYS A 65 -6.07 14.99 -11.79
N THR A 66 -7.19 15.71 -11.85
CA THR A 66 -7.38 17.00 -11.16
C THR A 66 -7.96 16.86 -9.76
N ALA A 67 -8.13 15.63 -9.26
CA ALA A 67 -8.71 15.32 -7.95
C ALA A 67 -10.11 15.97 -7.72
N CYS A 68 -10.93 16.02 -8.78
CA CYS A 68 -12.23 16.68 -8.84
C CYS A 68 -13.43 15.87 -8.30
N ASP A 69 -13.21 14.65 -7.78
CA ASP A 69 -14.20 13.73 -7.22
C ASP A 69 -15.33 13.23 -8.13
N ARG A 70 -15.45 13.68 -9.38
CA ARG A 70 -16.52 13.21 -10.28
C ARG A 70 -16.61 11.70 -10.42
N CYS A 71 -15.47 11.01 -10.48
CA CYS A 71 -15.45 9.54 -10.52
C CYS A 71 -15.91 8.88 -9.21
N ILE A 72 -15.66 9.53 -8.06
CA ILE A 72 -16.11 9.05 -6.75
C ILE A 72 -17.63 9.19 -6.65
N ASP A 73 -18.16 10.37 -6.97
CA ASP A 73 -19.61 10.64 -6.91
C ASP A 73 -20.41 9.82 -7.93
N ALA A 74 -19.80 9.49 -9.07
CA ALA A 74 -20.42 8.66 -10.11
C ALA A 74 -20.43 7.16 -9.78
N CYS A 75 -19.73 6.71 -8.73
CA CYS A 75 -19.68 5.29 -8.39
C CYS A 75 -20.97 4.88 -7.65
N PRO A 76 -21.84 4.03 -8.23
CA PRO A 76 -23.12 3.68 -7.61
C PRO A 76 -22.98 2.76 -6.38
N HIS A 77 -21.78 2.23 -6.13
CA HIS A 77 -21.48 1.33 -5.03
C HIS A 77 -20.58 1.95 -3.95
N ASP A 78 -20.29 3.25 -4.04
CA ASP A 78 -19.46 3.99 -3.09
C ASP A 78 -18.09 3.32 -2.80
N VAL A 79 -17.53 2.65 -3.81
CA VAL A 79 -16.27 1.90 -3.70
C VAL A 79 -15.05 2.84 -3.72
N LEU A 80 -15.16 3.95 -4.45
CA LEU A 80 -14.07 4.88 -4.65
C LEU A 80 -14.02 5.92 -3.53
N PHE A 81 -12.82 6.25 -3.07
CA PHE A 81 -12.59 7.30 -2.09
C PHE A 81 -11.25 8.00 -2.31
N ARG A 82 -11.06 9.16 -1.66
CA ARG A 82 -9.80 9.91 -1.73
C ARG A 82 -8.70 9.19 -0.96
N ALA A 83 -7.54 9.04 -1.60
CA ALA A 83 -6.34 8.53 -0.97
C ALA A 83 -5.91 9.46 0.19
N GLY A 84 -5.73 8.90 1.39
CA GLY A 84 -5.31 9.66 2.56
C GLY A 84 -3.85 10.16 2.49
N PRO A 85 -3.43 11.01 3.45
CA PRO A 85 -2.10 11.65 3.45
C PRO A 85 -0.91 10.68 3.44
N ARG A 86 -1.12 9.44 3.90
CA ARG A 86 -0.12 8.37 3.89
C ARG A 86 0.43 8.03 2.50
N PHE A 87 -0.31 8.36 1.43
CA PHE A 87 0.04 8.06 0.04
C PHE A 87 0.86 9.17 -0.64
N ARG A 88 1.30 10.20 0.09
CA ARG A 88 2.22 11.26 -0.38
C ARG A 88 1.74 11.91 -1.69
N ALA A 89 2.44 11.70 -2.80
CA ALA A 89 2.12 12.29 -4.09
C ALA A 89 0.71 11.91 -4.57
N ALA A 90 0.26 10.68 -4.27
CA ALA A 90 -1.07 10.22 -4.63
C ALA A 90 -2.16 10.66 -3.63
N ALA A 91 -1.85 11.39 -2.56
CA ALA A 91 -2.86 11.87 -1.63
C ALA A 91 -3.90 12.76 -2.35
N GLY A 92 -5.17 12.58 -2.01
CA GLY A 92 -6.30 13.30 -2.62
C GLY A 92 -6.80 12.72 -3.95
N THR A 93 -6.04 11.82 -4.59
CA THR A 93 -6.46 11.15 -5.83
C THR A 93 -7.40 9.96 -5.54
N PRO A 94 -8.25 9.53 -6.48
CA PRO A 94 -9.18 8.43 -6.26
C PRO A 94 -8.45 7.09 -6.14
N THR A 95 -8.90 6.28 -5.20
CA THR A 95 -8.43 4.91 -4.92
C THR A 95 -9.59 4.09 -4.34
N PHE A 96 -9.38 2.78 -4.16
CA PHE A 96 -10.32 1.91 -3.47
C PHE A 96 -9.58 0.82 -2.70
N ASP A 97 -10.28 0.14 -1.79
CA ASP A 97 -9.76 -0.97 -1.00
C ASP A 97 -10.68 -2.20 -1.17
N PRO A 98 -10.24 -3.25 -1.89
CA PRO A 98 -11.00 -4.48 -2.09
C PRO A 98 -11.41 -5.18 -0.79
N ALA A 99 -10.68 -4.95 0.31
CA ALA A 99 -11.02 -5.52 1.61
C ALA A 99 -12.22 -4.82 2.28
N LEU A 100 -12.48 -3.56 1.92
CA LEU A 100 -13.62 -2.79 2.41
C LEU A 100 -14.82 -2.92 1.47
N ALA A 101 -14.60 -2.63 0.18
CA ALA A 101 -15.60 -2.74 -0.87
C ALA A 101 -14.88 -3.00 -2.20
N ALA A 102 -15.24 -4.09 -2.88
CA ALA A 102 -14.65 -4.43 -4.17
C ALA A 102 -15.35 -3.67 -5.30
N CYS A 103 -14.58 -3.29 -6.33
CA CYS A 103 -15.15 -2.82 -7.58
C CYS A 103 -15.87 -4.00 -8.25
N VAL A 104 -17.16 -3.83 -8.56
CA VAL A 104 -17.98 -4.84 -9.25
C VAL A 104 -17.93 -4.74 -10.77
N LEU A 105 -17.09 -3.86 -11.31
CA LEU A 105 -16.91 -3.65 -12.75
C LEU A 105 -18.26 -3.42 -13.48
N CYS A 106 -18.97 -2.34 -13.11
CA CYS A 106 -20.27 -1.97 -13.67
C CYS A 106 -20.25 -1.96 -15.22
N GLU A 107 -21.29 -2.45 -15.88
CA GLU A 107 -21.38 -2.50 -17.35
C GLU A 107 -21.20 -1.12 -18.01
N ASP A 108 -21.84 -0.08 -17.48
CA ASP A 108 -21.80 1.29 -18.02
C ASP A 108 -20.58 2.10 -17.56
N MET A 109 -19.76 1.57 -16.64
CA MET A 109 -18.56 2.22 -16.10
C MET A 109 -18.71 3.73 -15.80
N PRO A 110 -19.68 4.12 -14.94
CA PRO A 110 -20.00 5.54 -14.71
C PRO A 110 -18.82 6.34 -14.15
N CYS A 111 -17.91 5.71 -13.40
CA CYS A 111 -16.69 6.34 -12.90
C CYS A 111 -15.71 6.73 -14.03
N VAL A 112 -15.66 5.96 -15.12
CA VAL A 112 -14.81 6.24 -16.29
C VAL A 112 -15.46 7.31 -17.16
N THR A 113 -16.77 7.21 -17.42
CA THR A 113 -17.49 8.18 -18.25
C THR A 113 -17.56 9.58 -17.61
N ALA A 114 -17.53 9.66 -16.27
CA ALA A 114 -17.46 10.94 -15.55
C ALA A 114 -16.06 11.62 -15.59
N CYS A 115 -15.03 10.95 -16.13
CA CYS A 115 -13.67 11.48 -16.16
C CYS A 115 -13.40 12.31 -17.43
N ASP A 116 -13.63 13.62 -17.36
CA ASP A 116 -13.40 14.52 -18.51
C ASP A 116 -11.92 14.75 -18.85
N THR A 117 -11.00 14.49 -17.90
CA THR A 117 -9.57 14.75 -18.11
C THR A 117 -8.84 13.62 -18.84
N GLY A 118 -9.52 12.48 -19.05
CA GLY A 118 -8.92 11.29 -19.65
C GLY A 118 -7.83 10.65 -18.78
N ALA A 119 -7.94 10.81 -17.45
CA ALA A 119 -7.14 10.04 -16.49
C ALA A 119 -7.66 8.60 -16.34
N LEU A 120 -8.96 8.39 -16.59
CA LEU A 120 -9.60 7.09 -16.73
C LEU A 120 -10.10 6.96 -18.17
N ILE A 121 -9.76 5.87 -18.86
CA ILE A 121 -10.22 5.59 -20.22
C ILE A 121 -10.73 4.14 -20.33
N PRO A 122 -11.79 3.88 -21.11
CA PRO A 122 -12.46 2.58 -21.16
C PRO A 122 -11.64 1.51 -21.90
N GLU A 123 -10.69 1.93 -22.74
CA GLU A 123 -9.93 1.07 -23.66
C GLU A 123 -8.73 0.39 -22.99
N ILE A 124 -8.25 0.91 -21.85
CA ILE A 124 -7.16 0.28 -21.11
C ILE A 124 -7.76 -0.80 -20.23
N GLY A 125 -7.24 -2.02 -20.39
CA GLY A 125 -7.67 -3.18 -19.63
C GLY A 125 -7.76 -2.90 -18.12
N PHE A 126 -8.73 -3.55 -17.48
CA PHE A 126 -9.13 -3.28 -16.09
C PHE A 126 -8.15 -3.88 -15.06
N GLN A 127 -6.87 -3.52 -15.13
CA GLN A 127 -5.88 -3.90 -14.13
C GLN A 127 -6.08 -3.11 -12.84
N MET A 128 -7.02 -3.58 -12.02
CA MET A 128 -7.34 -3.02 -10.70
C MET A 128 -6.52 -3.65 -9.56
N GLY A 129 -5.53 -4.47 -9.92
CA GLY A 129 -4.68 -5.23 -9.01
C GLY A 129 -4.54 -6.69 -9.43
N THR A 130 -3.52 -7.36 -8.90
CA THR A 130 -3.30 -8.80 -9.10
C THR A 130 -3.59 -9.53 -7.80
N ALA A 131 -4.61 -10.39 -7.80
CA ALA A 131 -4.88 -11.26 -6.65
C ALA A 131 -3.77 -12.32 -6.55
N LEU A 132 -3.18 -12.46 -5.36
CA LEU A 132 -2.16 -13.45 -5.06
C LEU A 132 -2.66 -14.37 -3.95
N ILE A 133 -2.59 -15.68 -4.20
CA ILE A 133 -2.89 -16.70 -3.19
C ILE A 133 -1.60 -17.04 -2.46
N ASP A 134 -1.58 -16.83 -1.14
CA ASP A 134 -0.51 -17.35 -0.30
C ASP A 134 -0.67 -18.87 -0.15
N THR A 135 0.19 -19.62 -0.85
CA THR A 135 0.16 -21.09 -0.86
C THR A 135 0.44 -21.70 0.52
N GLN A 136 1.13 -20.98 1.41
CA GLN A 136 1.41 -21.44 2.76
C GLN A 136 0.23 -21.25 3.72
N GLN A 137 -0.74 -20.40 3.35
CA GLN A 137 -1.97 -20.17 4.14
C GLN A 137 -3.22 -20.76 3.48
N CYS A 138 -3.14 -21.14 2.20
CA CYS A 138 -4.27 -21.69 1.46
C CYS A 138 -4.50 -23.17 1.78
N LEU A 139 -5.54 -23.46 2.55
CA LEU A 139 -5.98 -24.83 2.89
C LEU A 139 -6.26 -25.70 1.65
N ALA A 140 -6.88 -25.13 0.61
CA ALA A 140 -7.12 -25.81 -0.66
C ALA A 140 -5.82 -26.24 -1.36
N HIS A 141 -4.81 -25.37 -1.33
CA HIS A 141 -3.51 -25.68 -1.90
C HIS A 141 -2.73 -26.73 -1.08
N GLN A 142 -3.01 -26.81 0.22
CA GLN A 142 -2.43 -27.80 1.15
C GLN A 142 -3.14 -29.16 1.10
N GLY A 143 -4.14 -29.36 0.23
CA GLY A 143 -4.83 -30.64 0.04
C GLY A 143 -6.05 -30.84 0.94
N THR A 144 -6.52 -29.79 1.64
CA THR A 144 -7.77 -29.83 2.41
C THR A 144 -8.89 -29.10 1.67
N PHE A 145 -10.14 -29.51 1.84
CA PHE A 145 -11.25 -28.81 1.20
C PHE A 145 -11.48 -27.43 1.82
N CYS A 146 -11.41 -26.36 1.01
CA CYS A 146 -11.74 -25.00 1.41
C CYS A 146 -12.21 -24.19 0.19
N SER A 147 -13.41 -23.63 0.26
CA SER A 147 -14.04 -22.81 -0.79
C SER A 147 -14.34 -21.37 -0.33
N VAL A 148 -13.94 -21.00 0.90
CA VAL A 148 -14.36 -19.75 1.55
C VAL A 148 -13.99 -18.50 0.73
N CYS A 149 -12.77 -18.43 0.18
CA CYS A 149 -12.36 -17.27 -0.63
C CYS A 149 -13.17 -17.15 -1.93
N TYR A 150 -13.59 -18.26 -2.53
CA TYR A 150 -14.42 -18.28 -3.73
C TYR A 150 -15.86 -17.87 -3.41
N GLU A 151 -16.45 -18.44 -2.37
CA GLU A 151 -17.83 -18.12 -1.95
C GLU A 151 -17.98 -16.69 -1.43
N ARG A 152 -16.93 -16.15 -0.83
CA ARG A 152 -16.91 -14.77 -0.33
C ARG A 152 -16.48 -13.77 -1.40
N CYS A 153 -16.04 -14.23 -2.57
CA CYS A 153 -15.70 -13.36 -3.68
C CYS A 153 -16.95 -12.56 -4.08
N PRO A 154 -16.91 -11.21 -4.04
CA PRO A 154 -18.06 -10.38 -4.35
C PRO A 154 -18.34 -10.26 -5.86
N VAL A 155 -17.56 -10.95 -6.70
CA VAL A 155 -17.64 -10.97 -8.17
C VAL A 155 -17.82 -12.38 -8.69
#